data_AF-A0AAJ0BFB3-F1
#
_entry.id   AF-A0AAJ0BFB3-F1
#
_cell.length_a   1.000
_cell.length_b   1.000
_cell.length_c   1.000
_cell.angle_alpha   90.00
_cell.angle_beta   90.00
_cell.angle_gamma   90.00
#
_symmetry.space_group_name_H-M   'P 1'
#
loop_
_entity.id
_entity.type
_entity.pdbx_description
1 polymer ?
#
loop_
_entity_poly.entity_id
_entity_poly.type
_entity_poly.pdbx_seq_one_letter_code
_entity_poly.pdbx_strand_id
1 'polypeptide(L)'
;NVPSQVNTAVIPTDFGIKAGSGLNKVQAGACTGANNAPIPCNCPPAPNDPAFLGSLTKSLTQGFFPDQSVKTPITLAKFNDASDTSVQTNRDRATAMVQVLQSLSGNKGQGCPGVSYPVLVNQQKTGQLGSAAVVGAAGK
;
A
#
# COMPACT_ATOMS: atom_id res chain seq x y z
N ASN A 1 18.28 -12.26 3.64
CA ASN A 1 17.88 -10.95 4.16
C ASN A 1 18.45 -9.90 3.21
N VAL A 2 17.68 -9.45 2.23
CA VAL A 2 18.16 -8.43 1.27
C VAL A 2 17.82 -7.07 1.89
N PRO A 3 18.78 -6.17 2.14
CA PRO A 3 18.45 -4.84 2.64
C PRO A 3 17.45 -4.19 1.67
N SER A 4 16.38 -3.62 2.20
CA SER A 4 15.38 -2.94 1.38
C SER A 4 16.04 -1.78 0.64
N GLN A 5 16.14 -1.89 -0.69
CA GLN A 5 16.70 -0.84 -1.55
C GLN A 5 15.67 0.28 -1.80
N VAL A 6 14.47 0.15 -1.26
CA VAL A 6 13.39 1.11 -1.40
C VAL A 6 13.62 2.29 -0.46
N ASN A 7 13.50 3.50 -1.00
CA ASN A 7 13.50 4.74 -0.25
C ASN A 7 12.19 4.86 0.54
N THR A 8 12.25 4.70 1.86
CA THR A 8 11.06 4.77 2.72
C THR A 8 10.48 6.18 2.84
N ALA A 9 11.23 7.23 2.49
CA ALA A 9 10.75 8.61 2.53
C ALA A 9 9.63 8.90 1.50
N VAL A 10 9.50 8.06 0.46
CA VAL A 10 8.43 8.17 -0.55
C VAL A 10 7.23 7.26 -0.27
N ILE A 11 7.29 6.50 0.83
CA ILE A 11 6.20 5.64 1.32
C ILE A 11 5.42 6.43 2.38
N PRO A 12 4.07 6.41 2.37
CA PRO A 12 3.29 6.98 3.46
C PRO A 12 3.70 6.40 4.82
N THR A 13 3.79 7.25 5.83
CA THR A 13 4.17 6.83 7.19
C THR A 13 3.11 5.96 7.87
N ASP A 14 1.88 5.99 7.37
CA ASP A 14 0.76 5.15 7.80
C ASP A 14 -0.15 4.83 6.60
N PHE A 15 -0.78 3.65 6.61
CA PHE A 15 -1.68 3.21 5.53
C PHE A 15 -3.16 3.51 5.81
N GLY A 16 -3.46 4.17 6.92
CA GLY A 16 -4.78 4.58 7.42
C GLY A 16 -5.39 3.62 8.42
N ILE A 17 -4.94 2.36 8.44
CA ILE A 17 -5.40 1.31 9.36
C ILE A 17 -4.19 0.55 9.85
N LYS A 18 -4.20 0.16 11.11
CA LYS A 18 -3.14 -0.65 11.73
C LYS A 18 -3.60 -2.10 11.90
N ALA A 19 -2.69 -3.05 11.69
CA ALA A 19 -2.93 -4.45 12.03
C ALA A 19 -3.50 -4.59 13.45
N GLY A 20 -4.45 -5.51 13.62
CA GLY A 20 -5.14 -5.77 14.89
C GLY A 20 -6.27 -4.79 15.22
N SER A 21 -6.48 -3.73 14.43
CA SER A 21 -7.49 -2.72 14.72
C SER A 21 -8.91 -3.28 14.68
N GLY A 22 -9.68 -3.08 15.75
CA GLY A 22 -11.09 -3.43 15.79
C GLY A 22 -11.38 -4.94 15.72
N LEU A 23 -10.52 -5.77 16.32
CA LEU A 23 -10.77 -7.20 16.49
C LEU A 23 -12.17 -7.46 17.06
N ASN A 24 -12.90 -8.38 16.44
CA ASN A 24 -14.26 -8.80 16.83
C ASN A 24 -15.33 -7.70 16.80
N LYS A 25 -15.05 -6.50 16.25
CA LYS A 25 -16.04 -5.41 16.22
C LYS A 25 -17.07 -5.54 15.09
N VAL A 26 -16.63 -5.98 13.91
CA VAL A 26 -17.51 -6.18 12.74
C VAL A 26 -17.93 -7.64 12.61
N GLN A 27 -17.00 -8.56 12.85
CA GLN A 27 -17.22 -10.00 12.76
C GLN A 27 -16.25 -10.70 13.71
N ALA A 28 -16.72 -11.76 14.38
CA ALA A 28 -15.87 -12.60 15.22
C ALA A 28 -14.70 -13.18 14.41
N GLY A 29 -13.49 -13.08 14.95
CA GLY A 29 -12.24 -13.52 14.31
C GLY A 29 -11.68 -12.55 13.26
N ALA A 30 -12.33 -11.42 12.99
CA ALA A 30 -11.88 -10.43 12.02
C ALA A 30 -11.55 -9.09 12.66
N CYS A 31 -10.67 -8.34 12.01
CA CYS A 31 -10.38 -6.95 12.31
C CYS A 31 -11.21 -6.01 11.43
N THR A 32 -11.22 -4.72 11.77
CA THR A 32 -12.04 -3.71 11.11
C THR A 32 -11.21 -2.92 10.11
N GLY A 33 -11.56 -3.05 8.83
CA GLY A 33 -11.05 -2.24 7.73
C GLY A 33 -11.89 -0.99 7.49
N ALA A 34 -11.54 -0.25 6.43
CA ALA A 34 -12.28 0.92 5.98
C ALA A 34 -13.73 0.54 5.66
N ASN A 35 -14.66 1.48 5.88
CA ASN A 35 -16.10 1.27 5.70
C ASN A 35 -16.67 0.09 6.52
N ASN A 36 -16.07 -0.21 7.68
CA ASN A 36 -16.44 -1.34 8.54
C ASN A 36 -16.39 -2.70 7.82
N ALA A 37 -15.52 -2.87 6.81
CA ALA A 37 -15.33 -4.16 6.15
C ALA A 37 -14.47 -5.09 7.02
N PRO A 38 -14.79 -6.40 7.14
CA PRO A 38 -13.93 -7.34 7.85
C PRO A 38 -12.61 -7.56 7.10
N ILE A 39 -11.49 -7.50 7.81
CA ILE A 39 -10.15 -7.75 7.27
C ILE A 39 -9.36 -8.74 8.14
N PRO A 40 -8.36 -9.43 7.57
CA PRO A 40 -7.39 -10.18 8.36
C PRO A 40 -6.67 -9.28 9.36
N CYS A 41 -6.47 -9.75 10.59
CA CYS A 41 -5.86 -8.93 11.64
C CYS A 41 -4.37 -8.66 11.45
N ASN A 42 -3.68 -9.39 10.58
CA ASN A 42 -2.31 -9.08 10.16
C ASN A 42 -2.25 -8.01 9.07
N CYS A 43 -3.39 -7.47 8.62
CA CYS A 43 -3.46 -6.48 7.56
C CYS A 43 -3.82 -5.08 8.09
N PRO A 44 -3.19 -4.02 7.54
CA PRO A 44 -2.02 -4.07 6.67
C PRO A 44 -0.73 -4.31 7.50
N PRO A 45 0.37 -4.82 6.90
CA PRO A 45 1.69 -4.69 7.53
C PRO A 45 2.05 -3.22 7.70
N ALA A 46 2.99 -2.93 8.60
CA ALA A 46 3.50 -1.59 8.77
C ALA A 46 4.23 -1.10 7.50
N PRO A 47 4.21 0.21 7.16
CA PRO A 47 4.88 0.73 5.97
C PRO A 47 6.40 0.50 5.94
N ASN A 48 7.02 0.32 7.11
CA ASN A 48 8.43 0.01 7.30
C ASN A 48 8.70 -1.48 7.59
N ASP A 49 7.69 -2.35 7.43
CA ASP A 49 7.85 -3.78 7.66
C ASP A 49 8.89 -4.38 6.69
N PRO A 50 9.92 -5.11 7.18
CA PRO A 50 10.98 -5.65 6.33
C PRO A 50 10.49 -6.64 5.26
N ALA A 51 9.45 -7.43 5.54
CA ALA A 51 8.92 -8.39 4.58
C ALA A 51 8.14 -7.67 3.46
N PHE A 52 7.38 -6.63 3.81
CA PHE A 52 6.76 -5.74 2.83
C PHE A 52 7.81 -5.03 1.96
N LEU A 53 8.81 -4.39 2.58
CA LEU A 53 9.85 -3.67 1.85
C LEU A 53 10.71 -4.59 0.97
N GLY A 54 11.00 -5.81 1.43
CA GLY A 54 11.69 -6.83 0.65
C GLY A 54 10.88 -7.26 -0.57
N SER A 55 9.58 -7.49 -0.39
CA SER A 55 8.65 -7.85 -1.48
C SER A 55 8.48 -6.71 -2.49
N LEU A 56 8.44 -5.47 -2.02
CA LEU A 56 8.38 -4.28 -2.86
C LEU A 56 9.66 -4.09 -3.67
N THR A 57 10.83 -4.24 -3.03
CA THR A 57 12.13 -4.21 -3.72
C THR A 57 12.19 -5.28 -4.82
N LYS A 58 11.77 -6.51 -4.49
CA LYS A 58 11.72 -7.62 -5.45
C LYS A 58 10.80 -7.30 -6.63
N SER A 59 9.60 -6.80 -6.38
CA SER A 59 8.61 -6.51 -7.43
C SER A 59 9.05 -5.35 -8.34
N LEU A 60 9.67 -4.31 -7.77
CA LEU A 60 10.21 -3.17 -8.51
C LEU A 60 11.43 -3.52 -9.38
N THR A 61 12.14 -4.62 -9.07
CA THR A 61 13.35 -5.06 -9.80
C THR A 61 13.06 -6.20 -10.78
N GLN A 62 12.18 -7.13 -10.41
CA GLN A 62 11.91 -8.35 -11.18
C GLN A 62 10.56 -8.30 -11.92
N GLY A 63 9.74 -7.28 -11.68
CA GLY A 63 8.37 -7.19 -12.18
C GLY A 63 7.34 -7.65 -11.16
N PHE A 64 6.09 -7.28 -11.40
CA PHE A 64 4.97 -7.56 -10.51
C PHE A 64 4.20 -8.78 -11.01
N PHE A 65 4.02 -9.77 -10.13
CA PHE A 65 3.42 -11.07 -10.43
C PHE A 65 4.21 -11.89 -11.47
N PRO A 66 4.05 -13.22 -11.51
CA PRO A 66 4.52 -14.05 -12.63
C PRO A 66 3.71 -13.81 -13.92
N ASP A 67 2.72 -12.93 -13.91
CA ASP A 67 1.82 -12.62 -15.03
C ASP A 67 2.34 -11.41 -15.80
N GLN A 68 2.93 -11.66 -16.97
CA GLN A 68 3.49 -10.64 -17.87
C GLN A 68 2.44 -9.61 -18.35
N SER A 69 1.15 -9.88 -18.18
CA SER A 69 0.06 -8.94 -18.50
C SER A 69 -0.06 -7.82 -17.48
N VAL A 70 0.51 -7.99 -16.28
CA VAL A 70 0.54 -6.95 -15.26
C VAL A 70 1.76 -6.06 -15.51
N LYS A 71 1.50 -4.88 -16.10
CA LYS A 71 2.55 -3.90 -16.36
C LYS A 71 3.17 -3.42 -15.05
N THR A 72 4.49 -3.45 -14.97
CA THR A 72 5.27 -2.78 -13.92
C THR A 72 4.92 -1.29 -13.91
N PRO A 73 4.29 -0.77 -12.85
CA PRO A 73 3.84 0.62 -12.82
C PRO A 73 5.01 1.61 -12.74
N ILE A 74 6.09 1.22 -12.05
CA ILE A 74 7.27 2.07 -11.82
C ILE A 74 8.50 1.19 -11.54
N THR A 75 9.68 1.64 -11.97
CA THR A 75 10.95 0.95 -11.68
C THR A 75 11.47 1.31 -10.28
N LEU A 76 12.38 0.52 -9.72
CA LEU A 76 13.00 0.84 -8.42
C LEU A 76 13.65 2.25 -8.42
N ALA A 77 14.37 2.60 -9.48
CA ALA A 77 15.03 3.90 -9.58
C ALA A 77 14.01 5.05 -9.55
N LYS A 78 12.92 4.94 -10.31
CA LYS A 78 11.89 5.98 -10.35
C LYS A 78 11.05 6.01 -9.09
N PHE A 79 10.81 4.85 -8.47
CA PHE A 79 10.15 4.77 -7.17
C PHE A 79 10.94 5.59 -6.14
N ASN A 80 12.26 5.40 -6.08
CA ASN A 80 13.14 6.00 -5.08
C ASN A 80 13.42 7.50 -5.28
N ASP A 81 13.11 8.06 -6.44
CA ASP A 81 13.33 9.46 -6.80
C ASP A 81 12.42 10.41 -6.00
N ALA A 82 12.81 10.73 -4.76
CA ALA A 82 12.05 11.61 -3.88
C ALA A 82 11.86 13.04 -4.41
N SER A 83 12.62 13.44 -5.43
CA SER A 83 12.47 14.76 -6.07
C SER A 83 11.26 14.81 -7.00
N ASP A 84 10.86 13.67 -7.59
CA ASP A 84 9.64 13.58 -8.38
C ASP A 84 8.42 13.39 -7.48
N THR A 85 7.68 14.49 -7.32
CA THR A 85 6.43 14.57 -6.57
C THR A 85 5.20 14.69 -7.47
N SER A 86 5.35 14.41 -8.77
CA SER A 86 4.25 14.50 -9.72
C SER A 86 3.12 13.54 -9.35
N VAL A 87 1.89 13.96 -9.70
CA VAL A 87 0.67 13.19 -9.47
C VAL A 87 0.80 11.79 -10.04
N GLN A 88 1.33 11.65 -11.26
CA GLN A 88 1.49 10.36 -11.93
C GLN A 88 2.48 9.46 -11.17
N THR A 89 3.67 9.97 -10.82
CA THR A 89 4.66 9.19 -10.06
C THR A 89 4.09 8.72 -8.72
N ASN A 90 3.32 9.55 -8.03
CA ASN A 90 2.69 9.15 -6.77
C ASN A 90 1.59 8.09 -6.96
N ARG A 91 0.82 8.13 -8.07
CA ARG A 91 -0.13 7.06 -8.41
C ARG A 91 0.59 5.76 -8.71
N ASP A 92 1.72 5.82 -9.41
CA ASP A 92 2.48 4.62 -9.79
C ASP A 92 3.18 4.00 -8.57
N ARG A 93 3.72 4.82 -7.66
CA ARG A 93 4.20 4.36 -6.33
C ARG A 93 3.10 3.66 -5.54
N ALA A 94 1.93 4.28 -5.43
CA ALA A 94 0.80 3.67 -4.75
C ALA A 94 0.34 2.38 -5.43
N THR A 95 0.31 2.35 -6.76
CA THR A 95 -0.03 1.14 -7.51
C THR A 95 0.96 0.00 -7.23
N ALA A 96 2.27 0.29 -7.21
CA ALA A 96 3.28 -0.69 -6.83
C ALA A 96 3.05 -1.24 -5.41
N MET A 97 2.85 -0.36 -4.43
CA MET A 97 2.60 -0.77 -3.05
C MET A 97 1.32 -1.60 -2.91
N VAL A 98 0.23 -1.19 -3.56
CA VAL A 98 -1.04 -1.92 -3.57
C VAL A 98 -0.88 -3.30 -4.18
N GLN A 99 -0.18 -3.43 -5.32
CA GLN A 99 0.05 -4.72 -5.95
C GLN A 99 0.81 -5.69 -5.03
N VAL A 100 1.84 -5.21 -4.33
CA VAL A 100 2.59 -6.00 -3.33
C VAL A 100 1.69 -6.40 -2.18
N LEU A 101 0.92 -5.46 -1.61
CA LEU A 101 0.03 -5.74 -0.49
C LEU A 101 -1.02 -6.79 -0.86
N GLN A 102 -1.55 -6.75 -2.08
CA GLN A 102 -2.49 -7.75 -2.60
C GLN A 102 -1.85 -9.12 -2.88
N SER A 103 -0.51 -9.21 -2.86
CA SER A 103 0.26 -10.40 -3.19
C SER A 103 1.20 -10.87 -2.09
N LEU A 104 1.07 -10.38 -0.85
CA LEU A 104 2.00 -10.69 0.25
C LEU A 104 2.10 -12.19 0.58
N SER A 105 1.06 -12.97 0.29
CA SER A 105 1.06 -14.42 0.44
C SER A 105 1.71 -15.17 -0.74
N GLY A 106 2.25 -14.45 -1.73
CA GLY A 106 2.79 -15.01 -2.97
C GLY A 106 1.73 -15.28 -4.04
N ASN A 107 0.43 -15.21 -3.70
CA ASN A 107 -0.68 -15.42 -4.63
C ASN A 107 -1.42 -14.11 -4.93
N LYS A 108 -1.78 -13.90 -6.20
CA LYS A 108 -2.56 -12.74 -6.65
C LYS A 108 -3.92 -12.71 -5.93
N GLY A 109 -4.22 -11.60 -5.27
CA GLY A 109 -5.49 -11.37 -4.58
C GLY A 109 -5.65 -12.08 -3.24
N GLN A 110 -4.62 -12.77 -2.74
CA GLN A 110 -4.64 -13.44 -1.43
C GLN A 110 -3.80 -12.71 -0.38
N GLY A 111 -3.41 -11.46 -0.64
CA GLY A 111 -2.77 -10.59 0.34
C GLY A 111 -3.77 -9.76 1.14
N CYS A 112 -3.32 -8.58 1.58
CA CYS A 112 -4.17 -7.65 2.29
C CYS A 112 -5.17 -6.96 1.33
N PRO A 113 -6.46 -6.84 1.70
CA PRO A 113 -7.47 -6.21 0.87
C PRO A 113 -7.33 -4.68 0.89
N GLY A 114 -7.78 -4.01 -0.18
CA GLY A 114 -7.71 -2.54 -0.33
C GLY A 114 -8.26 -1.75 0.85
N VAL A 115 -9.31 -2.29 1.48
CA VAL A 115 -9.94 -1.70 2.68
C VAL A 115 -9.04 -1.72 3.91
N SER A 116 -7.92 -2.46 3.92
CA SER A 116 -6.92 -2.43 5.00
C SER A 116 -5.88 -1.32 4.83
N TYR A 117 -5.76 -0.67 3.66
CA TYR A 117 -4.80 0.41 3.42
C TYR A 117 -5.44 1.57 2.64
N PRO A 118 -6.49 2.21 3.19
CA PRO A 118 -7.27 3.23 2.49
C PRO A 118 -6.43 4.41 1.99
N VAL A 119 -5.34 4.77 2.67
CA VAL A 119 -4.44 5.85 2.24
C VAL A 119 -3.81 5.53 0.89
N LEU A 120 -3.32 4.30 0.70
CA LEU A 120 -2.70 3.88 -0.56
C LEU A 120 -3.74 3.78 -1.68
N VAL A 121 -4.94 3.28 -1.39
CA VAL A 121 -6.04 3.23 -2.37
C VAL A 121 -6.42 4.64 -2.82
N ASN A 122 -6.45 5.61 -1.89
CA ASN A 122 -6.71 7.00 -2.24
C ASN A 122 -5.56 7.61 -3.06
N GLN A 123 -4.31 7.38 -2.66
CA GLN A 123 -3.13 7.86 -3.39
C GLN A 123 -3.06 7.26 -4.80
N GLN A 124 -3.44 5.99 -4.98
CA GLN A 124 -3.52 5.36 -6.30
C GLN A 124 -4.52 6.06 -7.22
N LYS A 125 -5.67 6.51 -6.67
CA LYS A 125 -6.71 7.20 -7.44
C LYS A 125 -6.35 8.66 -7.71
N THR A 126 -5.80 9.35 -6.72
CA THR A 126 -5.64 10.82 -6.74
C THR A 126 -4.23 11.27 -7.09
N GLY A 127 -3.20 10.48 -6.73
CA GLY A 127 -1.79 10.87 -6.74
C GLY A 127 -1.37 11.75 -5.57
N GLN A 128 -2.24 11.93 -4.57
CA GLN A 128 -1.94 12.70 -3.37
C GLN A 128 -1.37 11.78 -2.28
N LEU A 129 -0.18 12.10 -1.79
CA LEU A 129 0.42 11.45 -0.62
C LEU A 129 -0.43 11.77 0.61
N GLY A 130 -0.83 10.74 1.36
CA GLY A 130 -1.78 10.89 2.45
C GLY A 130 -1.26 11.76 3.59
N SER A 131 -1.71 13.02 3.64
CA SER A 131 -1.96 13.85 4.82
C SER A 131 -2.68 15.17 4.43
N ALA A 132 -3.84 15.10 3.77
CA ALA A 132 -4.87 16.16 3.71
C ALA A 132 -5.99 15.77 2.72
N ALA A 133 -7.07 15.15 3.22
CA ALA A 133 -8.45 15.28 2.68
C ALA A 133 -9.39 14.21 3.28
N VAL A 134 -9.58 14.23 4.60
CA VAL A 134 -10.90 14.03 5.23
C VAL A 134 -10.93 14.84 6.53
N VAL A 135 -10.62 16.14 6.43
CA VAL A 135 -11.18 17.13 7.34
C VAL A 135 -12.11 17.99 6.51
N GLY A 136 -13.41 17.88 6.81
CA GLY A 136 -14.39 18.94 6.61
C GLY A 136 -14.63 19.45 5.19
N ALA A 137 -15.80 19.12 4.66
CA ALA A 137 -16.57 20.16 3.99
C ALA A 137 -16.80 21.34 4.95
N ALA A 138 -16.27 22.53 4.63
CA ALA A 138 -16.68 23.88 5.05
C ALA A 138 -15.52 24.85 4.71
N GLY A 139 -15.68 25.99 4.04
CA GLY A 139 -16.85 26.71 3.59
C GLY A 139 -16.48 27.69 2.46
N LYS A 140 -17.50 28.10 1.72
CA LYS A 140 -17.55 29.42 1.08
C LYS A 140 -17.99 30.43 2.13
#